data_AF-A0A7C4D7C4-F1
#
_entry.id   AF-A0A7C4D7C4-F1
#
_cell.length_a   1.000
_cell.length_b   1.000
_cell.length_c   1.000
_cell.angle_alpha   90.00
_cell.angle_beta   90.00
_cell.angle_gamma   90.00
#
_symmetry.space_group_name_H-M   'P 1'
#
loop_
_entity.id
_entity.type
_entity.pdbx_description
1 polymer ?
#
loop_
_entity_poly.entity_id
_entity_poly.type
_entity_poly.pdbx_seq_one_letter_code
_entity_poly.pdbx_strand_id
1 'polypeptide(L)' 'MSDVKVDPRRIIVEILEKYGELNITRISKLSGYSFRSVAKYLSELVEQGFVEERRYGRLRLFRLRKTQT' A
#
# COMPACT_ATOMS: atom_id res chain seq x y z
N MET A 1 -9.30 26.66 10.05
CA MET A 1 -9.57 25.29 9.57
C MET A 1 -8.22 24.61 9.45
N SER A 2 -7.93 23.69 10.36
CA SER A 2 -6.65 22.98 10.41
C SER A 2 -6.49 22.13 9.15
N ASP A 3 -5.44 22.35 8.37
CA ASP A 3 -5.05 21.48 7.28
C ASP A 3 -4.84 20.05 7.81
N VAL A 4 -5.86 19.19 7.69
CA VAL A 4 -5.73 17.77 7.96
C VAL A 4 -4.82 17.22 6.88
N LYS A 5 -3.53 17.14 7.18
CA LYS A 5 -2.54 16.51 6.32
C LYS A 5 -2.91 15.04 6.16
N VAL A 6 -3.51 14.69 5.03
CA VAL A 6 -3.91 13.31 4.72
C VAL A 6 -2.65 12.45 4.73
N ASP A 7 -2.65 11.41 5.57
CA ASP A 7 -1.56 10.43 5.61
C ASP A 7 -1.50 9.68 4.26
N PRO A 8 -0.40 9.78 3.49
CA PRO A 8 -0.22 9.09 2.22
C PRO A 8 -0.47 7.58 2.29
N ARG A 9 -0.27 6.95 3.45
CA ARG A 9 -0.50 5.52 3.67
C ARG A 9 -1.98 5.15 3.59
N ARG A 10 -2.87 6.06 3.97
CA ARG A 10 -4.32 5.86 3.89
C ARG A 10 -4.78 5.68 2.44
N ILE A 11 -4.21 6.46 1.51
CA ILE A 11 -4.49 6.34 0.07
C ILE A 11 -4.06 4.96 -0.45
N ILE A 12 -2.92 4.43 0.01
CA ILE A 12 -2.47 3.08 -0.37
C ILE A 12 -3.43 2.01 0.16
N VAL A 13 -3.90 2.14 1.40
CA VAL A 13 -4.89 1.22 1.98
C VAL A 13 -6.20 1.25 1.18
N GLU A 14 -6.73 2.43 0.86
CA GLU A 14 -7.96 2.59 0.06
C GLU A 14 -7.79 2.00 -1.36
N ILE A 15 -6.62 2.13 -1.96
CA ILE A 15 -6.29 1.48 -3.24
C ILE A 15 -6.31 -0.04 -3.11
N LEU A 16 -5.67 -0.60 -2.08
CA LEU A 16 -5.64 -2.05 -1.87
C LEU A 16 -7.02 -2.61 -1.47
N GLU A 17 -7.84 -1.84 -0.77
CA GLU A 17 -9.22 -2.20 -0.48
C GLU A 17 -10.05 -2.28 -1.77
N LYS A 18 -9.94 -1.25 -2.63
CA LYS A 18 -10.71 -1.15 -3.88
C LYS A 18 -10.29 -2.17 -4.94
N TYR A 19 -9.00 -2.43 -5.09
CA TYR A 19 -8.46 -3.22 -6.19
C TYR A 19 -7.93 -4.59 -5.76
N GLY A 20 -7.88 -4.87 -4.45
CA GLY A 20 -7.34 -6.11 -3.90
C GLY A 20 -5.81 -6.15 -3.92
N GLU A 21 -5.26 -7.16 -4.59
CA GLU A 21 -3.82 -7.39 -4.64
C GLU A 21 -3.16 -6.68 -5.82
N LEU A 22 -2.13 -5.87 -5.55
CA LEU A 22 -1.47 -5.05 -6.57
C LEU A 22 0.06 -5.05 -6.43
N ASN A 23 0.75 -4.84 -7.54
CA ASN A 23 2.19 -4.54 -7.52
C ASN A 23 2.46 -3.05 -7.23
N ILE A 24 3.67 -2.76 -6.79
CA ILE A 24 4.12 -1.40 -6.45
C ILE A 24 3.98 -0.39 -7.60
N THR A 25 4.22 -0.81 -8.85
CA THR A 25 4.10 0.07 -10.02
C THR A 25 2.65 0.51 -10.23
N ARG A 26 1.69 -0.40 -10.03
CA ARG A 26 0.27 -0.09 -10.15
C ARG A 26 -0.19 0.82 -9.00
N ILE A 27 0.28 0.56 -7.77
CA ILE A 27 -0.01 1.41 -6.61
C ILE A 27 0.56 2.82 -6.78
N SER A 28 1.79 2.96 -7.29
CA SER A 28 2.40 4.26 -7.63
C SER A 28 1.58 5.04 -8.66
N LYS A 29 1.16 4.39 -9.75
CA LYS A 29 0.30 5.03 -10.76
C LYS A 29 -1.06 5.47 -10.22
N LEU A 30 -1.67 4.67 -9.34
CA LEU A 30 -2.99 4.96 -8.79
C LEU A 30 -2.95 6.01 -7.67
N SER A 31 -1.90 6.01 -6.85
CA SER A 31 -1.75 6.95 -5.74
C SER A 31 -1.16 8.30 -6.15
N GLY A 32 -0.54 8.40 -7.33
CA GLY A 32 0.20 9.58 -7.76
C GLY A 32 1.54 9.77 -7.04
N TYR A 33 1.92 8.90 -6.11
CA TYR A 33 3.21 8.97 -5.42
C TYR A 33 4.32 8.27 -6.19
N SER A 34 5.56 8.75 -5.98
CA SER A 34 6.74 8.13 -6.56
C SER A 34 6.89 6.67 -6.11
N PHE A 35 7.52 5.84 -6.95
CA PHE A 35 7.87 4.47 -6.59
C PHE A 35 8.59 4.38 -5.24
N ARG A 36 9.57 5.28 -4.99
CA ARG A 36 10.34 5.31 -3.74
C ARG A 36 9.45 5.62 -2.53
N SER A 37 8.54 6.59 -2.65
CA SER A 37 7.59 6.93 -1.58
C SER A 37 6.66 5.77 -1.30
N VAL A 38 6.07 5.16 -2.33
CA VAL A 38 5.18 4.00 -2.18
C VAL A 38 5.93 2.81 -1.58
N ALA A 39 7.18 2.55 -1.98
CA ALA A 39 7.99 1.48 -1.40
C ALA A 39 8.17 1.68 0.12
N LYS A 40 8.47 2.91 0.53
CA LYS A 40 8.60 3.27 1.95
C LYS A 40 7.28 3.05 2.70
N TYR A 41 6.18 3.60 2.17
CA TYR A 41 4.86 3.49 2.81
C TYR A 41 4.37 2.04 2.91
N LEU A 42 4.59 1.22 1.87
CA LEU A 42 4.26 -0.20 1.91
C LEU A 42 5.12 -0.96 2.93
N SER A 43 6.41 -0.63 3.08
CA SER A 43 7.25 -1.21 4.14
C SER A 43 6.68 -0.92 5.53
N GLU A 44 6.34 0.34 5.79
CA GLU A 44 5.75 0.77 7.07
C GLU A 44 4.40 0.06 7.33
N LEU A 45 3.54 -0.06 6.31
CA LEU A 45 2.24 -0.75 6.44
C LEU A 45 2.39 -2.26 6.64
N VAL A 46 3.43 -2.88 6.07
CA VAL A 46 3.76 -4.29 6.28
C VAL A 46 4.30 -4.51 7.69
N GLU A 47 5.21 -3.65 8.15
CA GLU A 47 5.75 -3.68 9.52
C GLU A 47 4.66 -3.50 10.57
N GLN A 48 3.66 -2.66 10.30
CA GLN A 48 2.49 -2.47 11.16
C GLN A 48 1.44 -3.58 11.04
N GLY A 49 1.57 -4.48 10.06
CA GLY A 49 0.68 -5.61 9.85
C GLY A 49 -0.67 -5.29 9.17
N PHE A 50 -0.85 -4.09 8.61
CA PHE A 50 -2.03 -3.72 7.82
C PHE A 50 -2.01 -4.33 6.41
N VAL A 51 -0.83 -4.43 5.83
CA VAL A 51 -0.60 -4.95 4.48
C VAL A 51 0.29 -6.19 4.59
N GLU A 52 0.09 -7.16 3.72
CA GLU A 52 1.03 -8.27 3.55
C GLU A 52 1.73 -8.17 2.18
N GLU A 53 3.01 -8.50 2.15
CA GLU A 53 3.81 -8.61 0.92
C GLU A 53 3.96 -10.09 0.53
N ARG A 54 3.68 -10.40 -0.73
CA ARG A 54 3.94 -11.70 -1.35
C ARG A 54 4.95 -11.56 -2.47
N ARG A 55 5.97 -12.44 -2.48
CA ARG A 55 7.04 -12.44 -3.47
C ARG A 55 6.92 -13.64 -4.41
N TYR A 56 6.88 -13.35 -5.70
CA TYR A 56 6.90 -14.34 -6.78
C TYR A 56 8.11 -14.06 -7.67
N GLY A 57 9.27 -14.62 -7.30
CA GLY A 57 10.56 -14.27 -7.90
C GLY A 57 10.88 -12.77 -7.72
N ARG A 58 10.94 -12.02 -8.83
CA ARG A 58 11.18 -10.56 -8.82
C ARG A 58 9.89 -9.75 -8.63
N LEU A 59 8.71 -10.36 -8.76
CA LEU A 59 7.43 -9.69 -8.60
C LEU A 59 7.08 -9.57 -7.11
N ARG A 60 6.68 -8.36 -6.69
CA ARG A 60 6.17 -8.06 -5.35
C ARG A 60 4.71 -7.66 -5.46
N LEU A 61 3.84 -8.37 -4.76
CA LEU A 61 2.40 -8.11 -4.67
C LEU A 61 2.05 -7.75 -3.23
N PHE A 62 1.14 -6.80 -3.08
CA PHE A 62 0.69 -6.27 -1.80
C PHE A 62 -0.83 -6.35 -1.73
N ARG A 63 -1.36 -6.73 -0.57
CA ARG A 63 -2.81 -6.77 -0.30
C ARG A 63 -3.08 -6.46 1.17
N LEU A 64 -4.30 -6.06 1.50
CA LEU A 64 -4.70 -5.90 2.91
C LEU A 64 -4.65 -7.25 3.62
N ARG A 65 -4.09 -7.24 4.83
CA ARG A 65 -4.10 -8.42 5.69
C ARG A 65 -5.54 -8.67 6.14
N LYS A 66 -6.11 -9.79 5.76
CA LYS A 66 -7.43 -10.20 6.28
C LYS A 66 -7.26 -10.65 7.73
N THR A 67 -7.86 -9.94 8.67
CA THR A 67 -8.07 -10.46 10.02
C THR A 67 -9.02 -11.65 9.89
N GLN A 68 -8.53 -12.86 10.12
CA GLN A 68 -9.40 -14.03 10.25
C GLN A 68 -10.29 -13.78 11.48
N THR A 69 -11.60 -13.71 11.25
CA THR A 69 -12.62 -13.82 12.30
C THR A 69 -13.05 -15.27 12.38
#